data_AF-A0A7K3NKR7-F1
#
_entry.id   AF-A0A7K3NKR7-F1
#
_cell.length_a   1.000
_cell.length_b   1.000
_cell.length_c   1.000
_cell.angle_alpha   90.00
_cell.angle_beta   90.00
_cell.angle_gamma   90.00
#
_symmetry.space_group_name_H-M   'P 1'
#
loop_
_entity.id
_entity.type
_entity.pdbx_description
1 polymer ?
#
loop_
_entity_poly.entity_id
_entity_poly.type
_entity_poly.pdbx_seq_one_letter_code
_entity_poly.pdbx_strand_id
1 'polypeptide(L)'
;MERFHLDALIYPSYITDKTILLHLDRSRGPLLNAAFNGLAMTICFVAGLMLRPMVSPGRRFLILILLPLFFVGVFFTSTRSAYLVFLLALGTVLFFLRSRGERWKLTPLILTLCLVAVAANTERLFSSSRERGGIAQMEEVDIRFQLIAKSLRLIREHPVLGVGLAHFSVSDSPETYQDNQHNHLIGMAVELGVIGVSVYLCLLILIFRRLYALARNPRVDRDAWANTIILLTLGITAALVNNVFVEASLCPFINVATFTFAGLASRLLEHPETLDAVI
;
A
#
# COMPACT_ATOMS: atom_id res chain seq x y z
N MET A 1 -10.49 -19.92 0.33
CA MET A 1 -10.29 -20.53 -1.01
C MET A 1 -10.51 -22.03 -0.99
N GLU A 2 -10.24 -22.74 0.12
CA GLU A 2 -10.63 -24.15 0.31
C GLU A 2 -12.14 -24.43 0.13
N ARG A 3 -12.99 -23.42 0.34
CA ARG A 3 -14.45 -23.53 0.17
C ARG A 3 -14.91 -23.73 -1.29
N PHE A 4 -14.05 -23.47 -2.29
CA PHE A 4 -14.43 -23.46 -3.71
C PHE A 4 -13.59 -24.37 -4.62
N HIS A 5 -12.58 -25.09 -4.11
CA HIS A 5 -11.73 -26.03 -4.89
C HIS A 5 -11.16 -25.47 -6.22
N LEU A 6 -10.75 -24.19 -6.24
CA LEU A 6 -10.27 -23.50 -7.45
C LEU A 6 -8.75 -23.50 -7.61
N ASP A 7 -8.03 -24.42 -6.95
CA ASP A 7 -6.56 -24.40 -6.88
C ASP A 7 -5.90 -24.49 -8.27
N ALA A 8 -6.56 -25.13 -9.24
CA ALA A 8 -6.09 -25.24 -10.63
C ALA A 8 -6.09 -23.91 -11.41
N LEU A 9 -6.86 -22.90 -10.97
CA LEU A 9 -6.89 -21.58 -11.60
C LEU A 9 -5.87 -20.60 -11.00
N ILE A 10 -5.17 -21.01 -9.93
CA ILE A 10 -4.23 -20.15 -9.21
C ILE A 10 -2.83 -20.38 -9.76
N TYR A 11 -2.29 -19.36 -10.40
CA TYR A 11 -0.94 -19.36 -10.94
C TYR A 11 -0.15 -18.15 -10.41
N PRO A 12 1.12 -18.34 -10.00
CA PRO A 12 1.85 -19.60 -9.94
C PRO A 12 1.42 -20.50 -8.75
N SER A 13 1.62 -21.81 -8.86
CA SER A 13 1.15 -22.82 -7.89
C SER A 13 1.73 -22.68 -6.48
N TYR A 14 2.84 -21.96 -6.31
CA TYR A 14 3.40 -21.69 -4.97
C TYR A 14 2.46 -20.83 -4.11
N ILE A 15 1.53 -20.07 -4.72
CA ILE A 15 0.57 -19.24 -3.98
C ILE A 15 -0.33 -20.10 -3.09
N THR A 16 -0.63 -21.33 -3.51
CA THR A 16 -1.46 -22.29 -2.78
C THR A 16 -0.66 -23.25 -1.89
N ASP A 17 0.66 -23.07 -1.82
CA ASP A 17 1.52 -23.96 -1.03
C ASP A 17 1.19 -23.87 0.46
N LYS A 18 0.74 -24.99 1.04
CA LYS A 18 0.33 -25.09 2.45
C LYS A 18 1.52 -25.12 3.42
N THR A 19 2.74 -25.32 2.92
CA THR A 19 3.96 -25.26 3.74
C THR A 19 4.27 -23.83 4.19
N ILE A 20 3.88 -22.84 3.40
CA ILE A 20 3.99 -21.42 3.75
C ILE A 20 2.75 -21.05 4.55
N LEU A 21 2.87 -20.92 5.87
CA LEU A 21 1.73 -20.63 6.74
C LEU A 21 1.24 -19.17 6.69
N LEU A 22 2.05 -18.27 6.13
CA LEU A 22 1.75 -16.85 6.09
C LEU A 22 0.48 -16.56 5.28
N HIS A 23 -0.55 -16.01 5.96
CA HIS A 23 -1.81 -15.57 5.36
C HIS A 23 -2.54 -16.60 4.49
N LEU A 24 -2.47 -17.89 4.82
CA LEU A 24 -3.18 -18.98 4.10
C LEU A 24 -4.71 -18.79 4.08
N ASP A 25 -5.27 -18.14 5.11
CA ASP A 25 -6.70 -17.84 5.25
C ASP A 25 -7.15 -16.65 4.37
N ARG A 26 -6.22 -15.95 3.71
CA ARG A 26 -6.46 -14.68 3.01
C ARG A 26 -5.96 -14.73 1.56
N SER A 27 -6.40 -13.77 0.75
CA SER A 27 -5.82 -13.54 -0.58
C SER A 27 -4.42 -12.92 -0.46
N ARG A 28 -3.42 -13.79 -0.32
CA ARG A 28 -2.00 -13.42 -0.18
C ARG A 28 -1.27 -13.14 -1.50
N GLY A 29 -1.85 -13.61 -2.61
CA GLY A 29 -1.35 -13.39 -3.98
C GLY A 29 0.10 -13.86 -4.20
N PRO A 30 0.74 -13.44 -5.30
CA PRO A 30 2.12 -13.80 -5.63
C PRO A 30 3.15 -13.33 -4.59
N LEU A 31 2.83 -12.27 -3.85
CA LEU A 31 3.71 -11.73 -2.82
C LEU A 31 3.65 -12.52 -1.50
N LEU A 32 2.81 -13.56 -1.43
CA LEU A 32 2.60 -14.42 -0.26
C LEU A 32 2.19 -13.67 1.03
N ASN A 33 1.87 -12.39 0.91
CA ASN A 33 1.47 -11.52 1.99
C ASN A 33 0.27 -10.68 1.55
N ALA A 34 -0.85 -10.82 2.26
CA ALA A 34 -2.10 -10.16 1.92
C ALA A 34 -2.03 -8.63 1.94
N ALA A 35 -1.23 -8.05 2.84
CA ALA A 35 -1.04 -6.60 2.89
C ALA A 35 -0.28 -6.09 1.66
N PHE A 36 0.83 -6.74 1.32
CA PHE A 36 1.64 -6.40 0.15
C PHE A 36 0.86 -6.60 -1.15
N ASN A 37 0.10 -7.69 -1.25
CA ASN A 37 -0.76 -7.94 -2.39
C ASN A 37 -1.86 -6.87 -2.52
N GLY A 38 -2.48 -6.47 -1.42
CA GLY A 38 -3.47 -5.38 -1.39
C GLY A 38 -2.90 -4.04 -1.84
N LEU A 39 -1.70 -3.69 -1.37
CA LEU A 39 -1.00 -2.49 -1.82
C LEU A 39 -0.66 -2.59 -3.32
N ALA A 40 -0.14 -3.74 -3.79
CA ALA A 40 0.19 -3.95 -5.19
C ALA A 40 -1.04 -3.80 -6.10
N MET A 41 -2.18 -4.37 -5.72
CA MET A 41 -3.44 -4.17 -6.44
C MET A 41 -3.87 -2.70 -6.43
N THR A 42 -3.66 -1.97 -5.34
CA THR A 42 -3.95 -0.53 -5.28
C THR A 42 -3.03 0.27 -6.21
N ILE A 43 -1.73 -0.05 -6.23
CA ILE A 43 -0.75 0.58 -7.14
C ILE A 43 -1.11 0.28 -8.60
N CYS A 44 -1.47 -0.96 -8.93
CA CYS A 44 -1.93 -1.34 -10.27
C CYS A 44 -3.24 -0.65 -10.65
N PHE A 45 -4.17 -0.47 -9.72
CA PHE A 45 -5.39 0.30 -9.92
C PHE A 45 -5.07 1.77 -10.28
N VAL A 46 -4.18 2.42 -9.52
CA VAL A 46 -3.70 3.79 -9.78
C VAL A 46 -2.99 3.87 -11.14
N ALA A 47 -2.09 2.94 -11.45
CA ALA A 47 -1.38 2.88 -12.73
C ALA A 47 -2.34 2.66 -13.91
N GLY A 48 -3.35 1.81 -13.76
CA GLY A 48 -4.38 1.59 -14.77
C GLY A 48 -5.18 2.86 -15.09
N LEU A 49 -5.49 3.66 -14.06
CA LEU A 49 -6.12 4.97 -14.24
C LEU A 49 -5.21 5.98 -14.96
N MET A 50 -3.91 5.96 -14.67
CA MET A 50 -2.92 6.80 -15.37
C MET A 50 -2.76 6.41 -16.84
N LEU A 51 -2.76 5.12 -17.16
CA LEU A 51 -2.55 4.61 -18.52
C LEU A 51 -3.80 4.70 -19.40
N ARG A 52 -5.00 4.70 -18.80
CA ARG A 52 -6.29 4.75 -19.51
C ARG A 52 -6.38 5.80 -20.65
N PRO A 53 -5.95 7.07 -20.47
CA PRO A 53 -5.98 8.06 -21.54
C PRO A 53 -4.92 7.85 -22.64
N MET A 54 -3.87 7.04 -22.37
CA MET A 54 -2.69 6.88 -23.23
C MET A 54 -2.76 5.63 -24.12
N VAL A 55 -3.84 4.85 -24.05
CA VAL A 55 -3.96 3.56 -24.75
C VAL A 55 -5.08 3.57 -25.79
N SER A 56 -4.97 2.69 -26.79
CA SER A 56 -5.97 2.51 -27.84
C SER A 56 -7.35 2.10 -27.27
N PRO A 57 -8.46 2.36 -27.99
CA PRO A 57 -9.82 2.08 -27.50
C PRO A 57 -10.05 0.65 -27.01
N GLY A 58 -9.49 -0.35 -27.71
CA GLY A 58 -9.58 -1.76 -27.29
C GLY A 58 -8.87 -2.04 -25.97
N ARG A 59 -7.64 -1.52 -25.78
CA ARG A 59 -6.90 -1.65 -24.52
C ARG A 59 -7.57 -0.86 -23.39
N ARG A 60 -8.14 0.30 -23.70
CA ARG A 60 -8.94 1.08 -22.75
C ARG A 60 -10.14 0.29 -22.24
N PHE A 61 -10.82 -0.46 -23.10
CA PHE A 61 -11.90 -1.36 -22.70
C PHE A 61 -11.41 -2.46 -21.76
N LEU A 62 -10.27 -3.09 -22.07
CA LEU A 62 -9.66 -4.08 -21.18
C LEU A 62 -9.33 -3.49 -19.80
N ILE A 63 -8.72 -2.30 -19.74
CA ILE A 63 -8.45 -1.62 -18.46
C ILE A 63 -9.75 -1.40 -17.67
N LEU A 64 -10.82 -0.97 -18.32
CA LEU A 64 -12.12 -0.76 -17.65
C LEU A 64 -12.72 -2.05 -17.09
N ILE A 65 -12.51 -3.19 -17.74
CA ILE A 65 -12.93 -4.50 -17.22
C ILE A 65 -12.06 -4.94 -16.05
N LEU A 66 -10.75 -4.66 -16.09
CA LEU A 66 -9.80 -5.06 -15.06
C LEU A 66 -9.91 -4.22 -13.78
N LEU A 67 -10.29 -2.94 -13.87
CA LEU A 67 -10.37 -2.05 -12.71
C LEU A 67 -11.29 -2.57 -11.57
N PRO A 68 -12.52 -3.06 -11.84
CA PRO A 68 -13.37 -3.66 -10.81
C PRO A 68 -12.77 -4.92 -10.17
N LEU A 69 -11.96 -5.70 -10.89
CA LEU A 69 -11.34 -6.91 -10.35
C LEU A 69 -10.35 -6.61 -9.22
N PHE A 70 -9.70 -5.44 -9.24
CA PHE A 70 -8.84 -5.02 -8.12
C PHE A 70 -9.64 -4.81 -6.84
N PHE A 71 -10.89 -4.34 -6.91
CA PHE A 71 -11.75 -4.21 -5.73
C PHE A 71 -12.02 -5.57 -5.10
N VAL A 72 -12.40 -6.54 -5.92
CA VAL A 72 -12.67 -7.92 -5.48
C VAL A 72 -11.42 -8.55 -4.89
N GLY A 73 -10.26 -8.38 -5.55
CA GLY A 73 -8.98 -8.88 -5.07
C GLY A 73 -8.60 -8.28 -3.71
N VAL A 74 -8.70 -6.95 -3.55
CA VAL A 74 -8.44 -6.26 -2.29
C VAL A 74 -9.41 -6.74 -1.21
N PHE A 75 -10.70 -6.87 -1.51
CA PHE A 75 -11.69 -7.40 -0.56
C PHE A 75 -11.31 -8.78 0.00
N PHE A 76 -10.81 -9.69 -0.84
CA PHE A 76 -10.38 -11.00 -0.37
C PHE A 76 -9.04 -11.00 0.40
N THR A 77 -8.30 -9.88 0.45
CA THR A 77 -7.08 -9.80 1.28
C THR A 77 -7.40 -9.83 2.78
N SER A 78 -8.64 -9.52 3.19
CA SER A 78 -9.06 -9.54 4.61
C SER A 78 -8.10 -8.79 5.55
N THR A 79 -7.46 -7.73 5.04
CA THR A 79 -6.39 -7.02 5.76
C THR A 79 -6.73 -5.54 5.90
N ARG A 80 -6.74 -5.03 7.14
CA ARG A 80 -7.14 -3.66 7.47
C ARG A 80 -6.31 -2.61 6.73
N SER A 81 -4.99 -2.80 6.63
CA SER A 81 -4.10 -1.87 5.91
C SER A 81 -4.39 -1.82 4.41
N ALA A 82 -4.62 -2.97 3.78
CA ALA A 82 -4.99 -3.05 2.36
C ALA A 82 -6.31 -2.31 2.08
N TYR A 83 -7.32 -2.47 2.95
CA TYR A 83 -8.58 -1.74 2.83
C TYR A 83 -8.40 -0.24 3.00
N LEU A 84 -7.66 0.19 4.01
CA LEU A 84 -7.41 1.61 4.27
C LEU A 84 -6.73 2.29 3.08
N VAL A 85 -5.69 1.67 2.54
CA VAL A 85 -4.93 2.20 1.41
C VAL A 85 -5.77 2.25 0.14
N PHE A 86 -6.56 1.21 -0.13
CA PHE A 86 -7.46 1.19 -1.28
C PHE A 86 -8.60 2.22 -1.14
N LEU A 87 -9.17 2.39 0.06
CA LEU A 87 -10.17 3.42 0.34
C LEU A 87 -9.61 4.83 0.18
N LEU A 88 -8.38 5.07 0.63
CA LEU A 88 -7.67 6.33 0.42
C LEU A 88 -7.46 6.62 -1.07
N ALA A 89 -7.08 5.60 -1.85
CA ALA A 89 -6.97 5.71 -3.30
C ALA A 89 -8.31 6.03 -3.96
N LEU A 90 -9.37 5.32 -3.56
CA LEU A 90 -10.71 5.50 -4.10
C LEU A 90 -11.30 6.87 -3.77
N GLY A 91 -11.16 7.31 -2.52
CA GLY A 91 -11.55 8.66 -2.09
C GLY A 91 -10.78 9.72 -2.86
N THR A 92 -9.46 9.55 -3.02
CA THR A 92 -8.65 10.50 -3.77
C THR A 92 -9.11 10.63 -5.23
N VAL A 93 -9.39 9.50 -5.87
CA VAL A 93 -9.92 9.45 -7.24
C VAL A 93 -11.31 10.10 -7.34
N LEU A 94 -12.17 9.93 -6.35
CA LEU A 94 -13.51 10.53 -6.34
C LEU A 94 -13.51 12.05 -6.14
N PHE A 95 -12.72 12.54 -5.20
CA PHE A 95 -12.79 13.93 -4.75
C PHE A 95 -11.84 14.85 -5.52
N PHE A 96 -10.66 14.36 -5.90
CA PHE A 96 -9.61 15.21 -6.45
C PHE A 96 -9.38 15.04 -7.95
N LEU A 97 -9.73 13.88 -8.54
CA LEU A 97 -9.51 13.64 -9.96
C LEU A 97 -10.43 14.56 -10.79
N ARG A 98 -9.82 15.38 -11.64
CA ARG A 98 -10.50 16.31 -12.55
C ARG A 98 -11.03 15.55 -13.75
N SER A 99 -12.33 15.31 -13.78
CA SER A 99 -13.04 14.72 -14.92
C SER A 99 -13.90 15.78 -15.61
N ARG A 100 -13.88 15.82 -16.96
CA ARG A 100 -14.85 16.58 -17.77
C ARG A 100 -16.27 15.99 -17.72
N GLY A 101 -16.44 14.76 -17.24
CA GLY A 101 -17.73 14.07 -17.09
C GLY A 101 -18.26 14.00 -15.65
N GLU A 102 -19.55 13.68 -15.56
CA GLU A 102 -20.40 13.56 -14.38
C GLU A 102 -19.89 12.58 -13.30
N ARG A 103 -18.92 13.04 -12.51
CA ARG A 103 -18.36 12.42 -11.30
C ARG A 103 -19.40 11.82 -10.33
N TRP A 104 -20.62 12.35 -10.32
CA TRP A 104 -21.73 11.87 -9.49
C TRP A 104 -22.21 10.45 -9.83
N LYS A 105 -21.94 9.95 -11.04
CA LYS A 105 -22.35 8.60 -11.46
C LYS A 105 -21.49 7.48 -10.86
N LEU A 106 -20.26 7.78 -10.44
CA LEU A 106 -19.35 6.81 -9.79
C LEU A 106 -19.52 6.76 -8.27
N THR A 107 -20.04 7.83 -7.67
CA THR A 107 -20.32 7.94 -6.24
C THR A 107 -21.23 6.83 -5.71
N PRO A 108 -22.37 6.47 -6.34
CA PRO A 108 -23.23 5.40 -5.83
C PRO A 108 -22.58 4.02 -5.93
N LEU A 109 -21.81 3.73 -6.99
CA LEU A 109 -21.08 2.47 -7.13
C LEU A 109 -20.04 2.34 -6.00
N ILE A 110 -19.31 3.40 -5.72
CA ILE A 110 -18.28 3.41 -4.68
C ILE A 110 -18.90 3.38 -3.29
N LEU A 111 -19.97 4.13 -3.02
CA LEU A 111 -20.73 4.02 -1.79
C LEU A 111 -21.24 2.60 -1.59
N THR A 112 -21.78 1.96 -2.63
CA THR A 112 -22.26 0.57 -2.57
C THR A 112 -21.11 -0.39 -2.28
N LEU A 113 -19.96 -0.23 -2.95
CA LEU A 113 -18.78 -1.07 -2.72
C LEU A 113 -18.21 -0.88 -1.31
N CYS A 114 -18.14 0.36 -0.81
CA CYS A 114 -17.77 0.66 0.58
C CYS A 114 -18.78 0.07 1.57
N LEU A 115 -20.08 0.20 1.30
CA LEU A 115 -21.14 -0.35 2.16
C LEU A 115 -21.10 -1.88 2.18
N VAL A 116 -20.83 -2.52 1.04
CA VAL A 116 -20.62 -3.97 0.94
C VAL A 116 -19.35 -4.39 1.66
N ALA A 117 -18.26 -3.63 1.54
CA ALA A 117 -17.02 -3.91 2.26
C ALA A 117 -17.20 -3.80 3.78
N VAL A 118 -17.92 -2.78 4.25
CA VAL A 118 -18.28 -2.61 5.67
C VAL A 118 -19.22 -3.73 6.11
N ALA A 119 -20.34 -3.95 5.41
CA ALA A 119 -21.35 -4.96 5.75
C ALA A 119 -20.78 -6.38 5.79
N ALA A 120 -19.95 -6.75 4.81
CA ALA A 120 -19.35 -8.07 4.74
C ALA A 120 -18.16 -8.26 5.71
N ASN A 121 -17.65 -7.18 6.30
CA ASN A 121 -16.66 -7.25 7.39
C ASN A 121 -17.26 -6.85 8.74
N THR A 122 -18.57 -6.62 8.87
CA THR A 122 -19.19 -6.20 10.15
C THR A 122 -18.93 -7.23 11.25
N GLU A 123 -19.01 -8.53 10.94
CA GLU A 123 -18.66 -9.59 11.90
C GLU A 123 -17.17 -9.68 12.23
N ARG A 124 -16.26 -9.05 11.47
CA ARG A 124 -14.80 -9.04 11.75
C ARG A 124 -14.30 -7.68 12.28
N LEU A 125 -15.04 -6.61 12.00
CA LEU A 125 -14.78 -5.24 12.44
C LEU A 125 -15.49 -4.93 13.76
N PHE A 126 -16.67 -5.53 14.00
CA PHE A 126 -17.52 -5.27 15.16
C PHE A 126 -17.83 -6.50 16.02
N SER A 127 -17.31 -7.71 15.70
CA SER A 127 -17.42 -8.79 16.68
C SER A 127 -16.48 -8.56 17.86
N SER A 128 -17.07 -8.06 18.94
CA SER A 128 -16.58 -8.24 20.30
C SER A 128 -17.04 -9.61 20.86
N SER A 129 -17.16 -10.65 20.01
CA SER A 129 -17.56 -11.97 20.50
C SER A 129 -16.35 -12.65 21.13
N ARG A 130 -16.34 -12.59 22.46
CA ARG A 130 -15.35 -13.17 23.38
C ARG A 130 -15.14 -14.69 23.23
N GLU A 131 -15.88 -15.37 22.34
CA GLU A 131 -15.89 -16.83 22.24
C GLU A 131 -15.31 -17.41 20.95
N ARG A 132 -15.07 -16.62 19.89
CA ARG A 132 -14.49 -17.16 18.64
C ARG A 132 -13.32 -16.36 18.03
N GLY A 133 -13.04 -15.15 18.51
CA GLY A 133 -11.89 -14.33 18.07
C GLY A 133 -11.12 -13.64 19.20
N GLY A 134 -11.51 -13.85 20.46
CA GLY A 134 -11.05 -13.05 21.59
C GLY A 134 -9.60 -13.24 22.01
N ILE A 135 -9.01 -14.43 21.77
CA ILE A 135 -7.67 -14.74 22.25
C ILE A 135 -6.62 -14.28 21.23
N ALA A 136 -6.78 -14.64 19.96
CA ALA A 136 -5.84 -14.28 18.89
C ALA A 136 -5.78 -12.76 18.62
N GLN A 137 -6.89 -12.03 18.76
CA GLN A 137 -6.90 -10.58 18.53
C GLN A 137 -6.33 -9.79 19.71
N MET A 138 -6.46 -10.28 20.95
CA MET A 138 -5.79 -9.68 22.11
C MET A 138 -4.28 -9.97 22.07
N GLU A 139 -3.90 -11.18 21.70
CA GLU A 139 -2.52 -11.59 21.49
C GLU A 139 -1.83 -10.75 20.39
N GLU A 140 -2.49 -10.49 19.26
CA GLU A 140 -1.94 -9.63 18.19
C GLU A 140 -1.76 -8.16 18.63
N VAL A 141 -2.61 -7.65 19.52
CA VAL A 141 -2.49 -6.28 20.06
C VAL A 141 -1.40 -6.22 21.13
N ASP A 142 -1.33 -7.20 22.02
CA ASP A 142 -0.32 -7.29 23.07
C ASP A 142 1.08 -7.46 22.48
N ILE A 143 1.23 -8.27 21.43
CA ILE A 143 2.49 -8.40 20.67
C ILE A 143 2.93 -7.04 20.13
N ARG A 144 2.02 -6.23 19.56
CA ARG A 144 2.37 -4.89 19.06
C ARG A 144 2.85 -3.96 20.17
N PHE A 145 2.21 -3.99 21.34
CA PHE A 145 2.66 -3.20 22.49
C PHE A 145 4.04 -3.65 22.99
N GLN A 146 4.30 -4.97 23.03
CA GLN A 146 5.61 -5.51 23.38
C GLN A 146 6.68 -5.11 22.37
N LEU A 147 6.40 -5.19 21.07
CA LEU A 147 7.31 -4.76 20.01
C LEU A 147 7.63 -3.27 20.09
N ILE A 148 6.64 -2.42 20.36
CA ILE A 148 6.84 -0.98 20.56
C ILE A 148 7.68 -0.74 21.83
N ALA A 149 7.39 -1.42 22.93
CA ALA A 149 8.17 -1.28 24.17
C ALA A 149 9.63 -1.70 23.98
N LYS A 150 9.88 -2.83 23.32
CA LYS A 150 11.23 -3.29 22.91
C LYS A 150 11.90 -2.24 22.02
N SER A 151 11.21 -1.74 21.01
CA SER A 151 11.73 -0.70 20.11
C SER A 151 12.16 0.55 20.86
N LEU A 152 11.31 1.05 21.77
CA LEU A 152 11.61 2.25 22.57
C LEU A 152 12.81 2.05 23.49
N ARG A 153 12.98 0.84 24.04
CA ARG A 153 14.17 0.49 24.83
C ARG A 153 15.44 0.53 23.97
N LEU A 154 15.43 -0.15 22.83
CA LEU A 154 16.59 -0.20 21.93
C LEU A 154 16.95 1.19 21.37
N ILE A 155 15.96 2.02 21.04
CA ILE A 155 16.19 3.41 20.62
C ILE A 155 16.85 4.22 21.73
N ARG A 156 16.50 4.00 23.00
CA ARG A 156 17.14 4.69 24.14
C ARG A 156 18.57 4.22 24.37
N GLU A 157 18.84 2.93 24.19
CA GLU A 157 20.17 2.34 24.36
C GLU A 157 21.12 2.71 23.19
N HIS A 158 20.61 2.76 21.96
CA HIS A 158 21.38 3.02 20.73
C HIS A 158 20.81 4.14 19.85
N PRO A 159 20.71 5.39 20.32
CA PRO A 159 19.93 6.44 19.67
C PRO A 159 20.53 6.96 18.35
N VAL A 160 21.86 6.92 18.20
CA VAL A 160 22.54 7.60 17.08
C VAL A 160 22.64 6.72 15.84
N LEU A 161 23.26 5.53 15.98
CA LEU A 161 23.53 4.60 14.89
C LEU A 161 22.56 3.40 14.85
N GLY A 162 21.72 3.24 15.88
CA GLY A 162 20.89 2.06 16.04
C GLY A 162 21.70 0.81 16.39
N VAL A 163 21.03 -0.33 16.35
CA VAL A 163 21.60 -1.65 16.66
C VAL A 163 22.16 -2.38 15.42
N GLY A 164 22.03 -1.80 14.22
CA GLY A 164 22.40 -2.42 12.95
C GLY A 164 21.21 -2.98 12.17
N LEU A 165 21.38 -3.11 10.85
CA LEU A 165 20.34 -3.62 9.94
C LEU A 165 19.99 -5.07 10.25
N ALA A 166 18.70 -5.40 10.23
CA ALA A 166 18.18 -6.74 10.52
C ALA A 166 18.51 -7.29 11.93
N HIS A 167 19.01 -6.44 12.85
CA HIS A 167 19.26 -6.84 14.25
C HIS A 167 18.03 -6.68 15.15
N PHE A 168 16.89 -6.18 14.64
CA PHE A 168 15.65 -6.10 15.41
C PHE A 168 15.01 -7.47 15.69
N SER A 169 15.07 -8.36 14.69
CA SER A 169 14.43 -9.69 14.67
C SER A 169 15.25 -10.78 15.34
N VAL A 170 16.51 -10.49 15.69
CA VAL A 170 17.37 -11.39 16.47
C VAL A 170 16.89 -11.32 17.92
N SER A 171 15.92 -12.17 18.23
CA SER A 171 15.45 -12.44 19.59
C SER A 171 16.48 -13.28 20.36
N ASP A 172 16.65 -12.99 21.65
CA ASP A 172 17.39 -13.84 22.61
C ASP A 172 16.62 -15.12 22.98
N SER A 173 15.33 -15.24 22.61
CA SER A 173 14.49 -16.41 22.86
C SER A 173 14.34 -17.30 21.60
N PRO A 174 14.59 -18.62 21.69
CA PRO A 174 14.46 -19.55 20.56
C PRO A 174 13.05 -19.72 19.99
N GLU A 175 12.02 -19.24 20.70
CA GLU A 175 10.62 -19.56 20.41
C GLU A 175 9.89 -18.50 19.56
N THR A 176 10.47 -17.31 19.36
CA THR A 176 9.76 -16.15 18.78
C THR A 176 10.36 -15.73 17.43
N TYR A 177 10.28 -16.61 16.44
CA TYR A 177 10.89 -16.42 15.11
C TYR A 177 10.20 -15.38 14.19
N GLN A 178 9.28 -14.54 14.71
CA GLN A 178 8.50 -13.60 13.89
C GLN A 178 8.37 -12.17 14.48
N ASP A 179 9.36 -11.70 15.23
CA ASP A 179 9.36 -10.37 15.85
C ASP A 179 9.94 -9.28 14.92
N ASN A 180 9.34 -9.08 13.74
CA ASN A 180 9.64 -7.89 12.93
C ASN A 180 8.75 -6.71 13.36
N GLN A 181 9.31 -5.51 13.44
CA GLN A 181 8.52 -4.33 13.75
C GLN A 181 7.52 -4.08 12.61
N HIS A 182 6.24 -3.93 12.94
CA HIS A 182 5.19 -3.70 11.95
C HIS A 182 5.08 -2.23 11.51
N ASN A 183 5.94 -1.36 12.02
CA ASN A 183 6.01 0.05 11.65
C ASN A 183 7.41 0.39 11.15
N HIS A 184 7.51 0.69 9.87
CA HIS A 184 8.78 0.93 9.18
C HIS A 184 9.62 2.05 9.80
N LEU A 185 8.99 3.14 10.24
CA LEU A 185 9.72 4.26 10.87
C LEU A 185 10.31 3.88 12.22
N ILE A 186 9.56 3.10 13.01
CA ILE A 186 10.04 2.62 14.31
C ILE A 186 11.16 1.60 14.10
N GLY A 187 10.98 0.66 13.17
CA GLY A 187 12.01 -0.33 12.81
C GLY A 187 13.30 0.36 12.37
N MET A 188 13.18 1.34 11.46
CA MET A 188 14.32 2.13 10.99
C MET A 188 15.00 2.91 12.12
N ALA A 189 14.24 3.48 13.07
CA ALA A 189 14.80 4.17 14.23
C ALA A 189 15.59 3.22 15.14
N VAL A 190 15.16 1.97 15.28
CA VAL A 190 15.89 0.97 16.07
C VAL A 190 17.17 0.55 15.34
N GLU A 191 17.08 0.23 14.05
CA GLU A 191 18.19 -0.36 13.31
C GLU A 191 19.26 0.65 12.89
N LEU A 192 18.86 1.86 12.52
CA LEU A 192 19.76 2.90 11.96
C LEU A 192 19.84 4.17 12.82
N GLY A 193 19.11 4.22 13.94
CA GLY A 193 19.09 5.38 14.82
C GLY A 193 18.54 6.65 14.17
N VAL A 194 18.79 7.78 14.82
CA VAL A 194 18.36 9.10 14.35
C VAL A 194 18.97 9.47 13.00
N ILE A 195 20.18 8.98 12.69
CA ILE A 195 20.86 9.28 11.42
C ILE A 195 20.08 8.65 10.26
N GLY A 196 19.76 7.36 10.33
CA GLY A 196 19.00 6.68 9.27
C GLY A 196 17.62 7.29 9.06
N VAL A 197 16.89 7.53 10.15
CA VAL A 197 15.57 8.18 10.10
C VAL A 197 15.67 9.58 9.47
N SER A 198 16.68 10.37 9.82
CA SER A 198 16.86 11.71 9.26
C SER A 198 17.12 11.68 7.76
N VAL A 199 17.95 10.75 7.28
CA VAL A 199 18.20 10.57 5.85
C VAL A 199 16.93 10.16 5.12
N TYR A 200 16.17 9.20 5.67
CA TYR A 200 14.90 8.76 5.08
C TYR A 200 13.86 9.89 5.02
N LEU A 201 13.68 10.63 6.11
CA LEU A 201 12.77 11.79 6.15
C LEU A 201 13.21 12.89 5.18
N CYS A 202 14.51 13.16 5.08
CA CYS A 202 15.05 14.10 4.09
C CYS A 202 14.68 13.69 2.67
N LEU A 203 14.85 12.40 2.34
CA LEU A 203 14.46 11.86 1.04
C LEU A 203 12.95 12.00 0.78
N LEU A 204 12.09 11.69 1.74
CA LEU A 204 10.65 11.90 1.61
C LEU A 204 10.31 13.38 1.39
N ILE A 205 10.93 14.29 2.14
CA ILE A 205 10.74 15.74 1.98
C ILE A 205 11.13 16.17 0.55
N LEU A 206 12.26 15.69 0.03
CA LEU A 206 12.69 16.01 -1.34
C LEU A 206 11.70 15.51 -2.39
N ILE A 207 11.16 14.30 -2.23
CA ILE A 207 10.13 13.74 -3.12
C ILE A 207 8.87 14.61 -3.11
N PHE A 208 8.34 14.95 -1.94
CA PHE A 208 7.15 15.78 -1.83
C PHE A 208 7.39 17.22 -2.31
N ARG A 209 8.59 17.78 -2.12
CA ARG A 209 8.97 19.08 -2.69
C ARG A 209 8.96 19.05 -4.22
N ARG A 210 9.45 17.97 -4.84
CA ARG A 210 9.41 17.79 -6.30
C ARG A 210 7.98 17.65 -6.82
N LEU A 211 7.14 16.86 -6.16
CA LEU A 211 5.71 16.76 -6.49
C LEU A 211 4.98 18.11 -6.37
N TYR A 212 5.25 18.86 -5.30
CA TYR A 212 4.68 20.19 -5.11
C TYR A 212 5.15 21.18 -6.18
N ALA A 213 6.46 21.17 -6.50
CA ALA A 213 7.02 21.99 -7.57
C ALA A 213 6.37 21.64 -8.93
N LEU A 214 6.16 20.35 -9.21
CA LEU A 214 5.48 19.89 -10.42
C LEU A 214 4.03 20.40 -10.48
N ALA A 215 3.28 20.31 -9.38
CA ALA A 215 1.93 20.83 -9.27
C ALA A 215 1.83 22.36 -9.47
N ARG A 216 2.90 23.09 -9.13
CA ARG A 216 2.98 24.55 -9.22
C ARG A 216 3.64 25.06 -10.50
N ASN A 217 4.28 24.20 -11.28
CA ASN A 217 5.03 24.58 -12.47
C ASN A 217 4.09 25.22 -13.52
N PRO A 218 4.29 26.49 -13.91
CA PRO A 218 3.43 27.16 -14.88
C PRO A 218 3.56 26.61 -16.30
N ARG A 219 4.63 25.84 -16.61
CA ARG A 219 4.83 25.19 -17.91
C ARG A 219 3.98 23.93 -18.08
N VAL A 220 3.41 23.41 -17.00
CA VAL A 220 2.57 22.22 -17.04
C VAL A 220 1.12 22.66 -17.15
N ASP A 221 0.43 22.26 -18.22
CA ASP A 221 -1.01 22.45 -18.30
C ASP A 221 -1.69 21.68 -17.15
N ARG A 222 -2.17 22.46 -16.17
CA ARG A 222 -2.81 21.94 -14.96
C ARG A 222 -4.09 21.19 -15.28
N ASP A 223 -4.79 21.51 -16.36
CA ASP A 223 -6.06 20.86 -16.66
C ASP A 223 -5.84 19.54 -17.41
N ALA A 224 -4.79 19.46 -18.24
CA ALA A 224 -4.38 18.21 -18.88
C ALA A 224 -3.70 17.23 -17.91
N TRP A 225 -2.86 17.70 -16.99
CA TRP A 225 -1.95 16.83 -16.22
C TRP A 225 -2.19 16.77 -14.71
N ALA A 226 -3.18 17.50 -14.16
CA ALA A 226 -3.51 17.44 -12.73
C ALA A 226 -3.77 16.00 -12.25
N ASN A 227 -4.45 15.19 -13.07
CA ASN A 227 -4.76 13.81 -12.70
C ASN A 227 -3.51 12.96 -12.56
N THR A 228 -2.53 13.12 -13.45
CA THR A 228 -1.24 12.42 -13.38
C THR A 228 -0.49 12.77 -12.10
N ILE A 229 -0.45 14.05 -11.73
CA ILE A 229 0.21 14.53 -10.50
C ILE A 229 -0.49 13.97 -9.25
N ILE A 230 -1.83 13.97 -9.24
CA ILE A 230 -2.63 13.38 -8.16
C ILE A 230 -2.36 11.89 -8.03
N LEU A 231 -2.33 11.16 -9.14
CA LEU A 231 -2.11 9.70 -9.15
C LEU A 231 -0.67 9.34 -8.74
N LEU A 232 0.34 10.10 -9.15
CA LEU A 232 1.72 9.93 -8.69
C LEU A 232 1.84 10.15 -7.17
N THR A 233 1.24 11.23 -6.68
CA THR A 233 1.19 11.54 -5.24
C THR A 233 0.45 10.44 -4.47
N LEU A 234 -0.66 9.96 -5.02
CA LEU A 234 -1.45 8.88 -4.45
C LEU A 234 -0.66 7.57 -4.36
N GLY A 235 0.07 7.19 -5.41
CA GLY A 235 0.87 5.97 -5.41
C GLY A 235 1.96 5.97 -4.32
N ILE A 236 2.63 7.12 -4.11
CA ILE A 236 3.64 7.27 -3.06
C ILE A 236 3.00 7.27 -1.67
N THR A 237 1.94 8.07 -1.47
CA THR A 237 1.24 8.14 -0.17
C THR A 237 0.60 6.82 0.23
N ALA A 238 0.05 6.06 -0.72
CA ALA A 238 -0.47 4.72 -0.51
C ALA A 238 0.59 3.75 0.05
N ALA A 239 1.80 3.78 -0.52
CA ALA A 239 2.91 2.98 -0.02
C ALA A 239 3.34 3.41 1.39
N LEU A 240 3.45 4.72 1.64
CA LEU A 240 3.80 5.24 2.97
C LEU A 240 2.77 4.88 4.04
N VAL A 241 1.47 4.96 3.74
CA VAL A 241 0.40 4.56 4.65
C VAL A 241 0.49 3.06 4.94
N ASN A 242 0.78 2.23 3.93
CA ASN A 242 0.97 0.79 4.14
C ASN A 242 2.18 0.50 5.05
N ASN A 243 3.26 1.28 4.93
CA ASN A 243 4.48 1.11 5.72
C ASN A 243 4.30 1.36 7.23
N VAL A 244 3.18 1.97 7.64
CA VAL A 244 2.80 2.11 9.05
C VAL A 244 2.36 0.77 9.66
N PHE A 245 1.87 -0.15 8.81
CA PHE A 245 1.31 -1.44 9.23
C PHE A 245 2.19 -2.64 8.86
N VAL A 246 3.12 -2.46 7.92
CA VAL A 246 4.02 -3.53 7.49
C VAL A 246 5.41 -2.97 7.19
N GLU A 247 6.43 -3.74 7.55
CA GLU A 247 7.82 -3.45 7.25
C GLU A 247 8.09 -3.52 5.74
N ALA A 248 8.43 -2.39 5.12
CA ALA A 248 8.60 -2.27 3.67
C ALA A 248 9.86 -2.99 3.16
N SER A 249 10.87 -3.20 4.01
CA SER A 249 12.12 -3.87 3.64
C SER A 249 11.90 -5.34 3.24
N LEU A 250 10.82 -5.96 3.71
CA LEU A 250 10.47 -7.35 3.41
C LEU A 250 9.99 -7.56 1.96
N CYS A 251 9.59 -6.50 1.25
CA CYS A 251 9.08 -6.59 -0.11
C CYS A 251 9.67 -5.50 -1.01
N PRO A 252 10.68 -5.83 -1.84
CA PRO A 252 11.32 -4.87 -2.73
C PRO A 252 10.36 -4.15 -3.68
N PHE A 253 9.27 -4.82 -4.08
CA PHE A 253 8.25 -4.25 -4.97
C PHE A 253 7.70 -2.91 -4.46
N ILE A 254 7.48 -2.77 -3.15
CA ILE A 254 6.92 -1.57 -2.53
C ILE A 254 7.84 -0.37 -2.72
N ASN A 255 9.13 -0.61 -2.47
CA ASN A 255 10.16 0.41 -2.63
C ASN A 255 10.34 0.76 -4.10
N VAL A 256 10.42 -0.24 -4.98
CA VAL A 256 10.56 -0.03 -6.43
C VAL A 256 9.41 0.81 -6.97
N ALA A 257 8.15 0.49 -6.63
CA ALA A 257 7.00 1.25 -7.08
C ALA A 257 7.02 2.71 -6.57
N THR A 258 7.34 2.91 -5.29
CA THR A 258 7.44 4.24 -4.68
C THR A 258 8.50 5.09 -5.37
N PHE A 259 9.70 4.55 -5.57
CA PHE A 259 10.80 5.25 -6.24
C PHE A 259 10.56 5.45 -7.73
N THR A 260 9.82 4.55 -8.39
CA THR A 260 9.40 4.73 -9.78
C THR A 260 8.48 5.93 -9.92
N PHE A 261 7.48 6.08 -9.05
CA PHE A 261 6.60 7.26 -9.06
C PHE A 261 7.35 8.55 -8.70
N ALA A 262 8.28 8.51 -7.74
CA ALA A 262 9.14 9.64 -7.44
C ALA A 262 10.03 10.04 -8.63
N GLY A 263 10.62 9.06 -9.32
CA GLY A 263 11.43 9.27 -10.51
C GLY A 263 10.64 9.85 -11.68
N LEU A 264 9.42 9.34 -11.91
CA LEU A 264 8.48 9.90 -12.90
C LEU A 264 8.15 11.36 -12.58
N ALA A 265 7.82 11.68 -11.32
CA ALA A 265 7.57 13.06 -10.90
C ALA A 265 8.77 13.99 -11.15
N SER A 266 9.99 13.53 -10.86
CA SER A 266 11.20 14.32 -11.13
C SER A 266 11.44 14.52 -12.62
N ARG A 267 11.25 13.46 -13.44
CA ARG A 267 11.40 13.52 -14.89
C ARG A 267 10.43 14.51 -15.52
N LEU A 268 9.16 14.47 -15.11
CA LEU A 268 8.13 15.40 -15.61
C LEU A 268 8.39 16.85 -15.20
N LEU A 269 9.02 17.07 -14.04
CA LEU A 269 9.39 18.41 -13.59
C LEU A 269 10.54 18.99 -14.40
N GLU A 270 11.55 18.18 -14.72
CA GLU A 270 12.74 18.58 -15.46
C GLU A 270 12.48 18.74 -16.95
N HIS A 271 11.58 17.92 -17.50
CA HIS A 271 11.24 17.88 -18.92
C HIS A 271 9.73 18.05 -19.15
N PRO A 272 9.15 19.22 -18.81
CA PRO A 272 7.73 19.47 -19.01
C PRO A 272 7.30 19.34 -20.47
N GLU A 273 8.20 19.53 -21.44
CA GLU A 273 7.94 19.34 -22.88
C GLU A 273 7.50 17.91 -23.24
N THR A 274 7.83 16.91 -22.41
CA THR A 274 7.34 15.53 -22.61
C THR A 274 5.83 15.42 -22.48
N LEU A 275 5.20 16.40 -21.84
CA LEU A 275 3.76 16.47 -21.64
C LEU A 275 3.03 17.05 -22.87
N ASP A 276 3.71 17.88 -23.66
CA ASP A 276 3.14 18.56 -24.83
C ASP A 276 3.25 17.71 -26.12
N ALA A 277 4.23 16.80 -26.19
CA ALA A 277 4.46 15.95 -27.36
C ALA A 277 3.42 14.83 -27.58
N VAL A 278 2.47 14.67 -26.65
CA VAL A 278 1.45 13.58 -26.65
C VAL A 278 0.06 14.09 -27.06
N ILE A 279 -0.11 15.41 -27.26
CA ILE A 279 -1.35 16.03 -27.77
C ILE A 279 -1.24 16.20 -29.28
#